data_AF-A0A8J8JAL8-F1
#
_entry.id   AF-A0A8J8JAL8-F1
#
_cell.length_a   1.000
_cell.length_b   1.000
_cell.length_c   1.000
_cell.angle_alpha   90.00
_cell.angle_beta   90.00
_cell.angle_gamma   90.00
#
_symmetry.space_group_name_H-M   'P 1'
#
loop_
_entity.id
_entity.type
_entity.pdbx_description
1 polymer ?
#
loop_
_entity_poly.entity_id
_entity_poly.type
_entity_poly.pdbx_seq_one_letter_code
_entity_poly.pdbx_strand_id
1 'polypeptide(L)'
;ELFVSELQTVNPLSRSFVKAGRELQIQHNDDFNGERQEGVGLYQVTQNRGRRWSSAKAFLESALDRPNLEVITDARVTRVVMDGRRAIGVSYRRNNKYKQARLNPAGEVLLSGGAVNSPQILMLSGVGA
;
A
#
# COMPACT_ATOMS: atom_id res chain seq x y z
N GLU A 1 6.41 -4.83 11.73
CA GLU A 1 6.73 -5.70 10.57
C GLU A 1 5.45 -6.24 9.94
N LEU A 2 5.47 -6.53 8.64
CA LEU A 2 4.34 -7.07 7.91
C LEU A 2 4.31 -8.60 8.05
N PHE A 3 3.23 -9.14 8.64
CA PHE A 3 3.05 -10.58 8.75
C PHE A 3 2.51 -11.16 7.43
N VAL A 4 3.22 -12.16 6.92
CA VAL A 4 2.80 -13.06 5.84
C VAL A 4 2.80 -14.46 6.43
N SER A 5 1.69 -15.19 6.29
CA SER A 5 1.50 -16.49 6.93
C SER A 5 0.78 -17.47 6.02
N GLU A 6 0.90 -18.76 6.33
CA GLU A 6 -0.01 -19.76 5.79
C GLU A 6 -1.47 -19.44 6.14
N LEU A 7 -2.39 -19.99 5.34
CA LEU A 7 -3.81 -19.94 5.63
C LEU A 7 -4.11 -20.65 6.95
N GLN A 8 -4.74 -19.93 7.89
CA GLN A 8 -5.17 -20.54 9.15
C GLN A 8 -6.37 -21.48 8.95
N THR A 9 -7.31 -21.07 8.12
CA THR A 9 -8.48 -21.86 7.75
C THR A 9 -8.45 -22.08 6.24
N VAL A 10 -8.33 -23.33 5.84
CA VAL A 10 -8.33 -23.73 4.43
C VAL A 10 -9.70 -24.31 4.11
N ASN A 11 -10.38 -23.74 3.12
CA ASN A 11 -11.61 -24.34 2.60
C ASN A 11 -11.29 -25.73 2.02
N PRO A 12 -12.01 -26.81 2.41
CA PRO A 12 -11.78 -28.14 1.85
C PRO A 12 -11.75 -28.18 0.31
N LEU A 13 -12.58 -27.36 -0.36
CA LEU A 13 -12.60 -27.25 -1.82
C LEU A 13 -11.28 -26.75 -2.40
N SER A 14 -10.51 -25.91 -1.68
CA SER A 14 -9.20 -25.47 -2.14
C SER A 14 -8.23 -26.65 -2.26
N ARG A 15 -8.27 -27.61 -1.34
CA ARG A 15 -7.44 -28.82 -1.42
C ARG A 15 -7.88 -29.71 -2.60
N SER A 16 -9.18 -29.84 -2.81
CA SER A 16 -9.71 -30.57 -3.98
C SER A 16 -9.30 -29.92 -5.30
N PHE A 17 -9.32 -28.59 -5.38
CA PHE A 17 -8.86 -27.84 -6.55
C PHE A 17 -7.38 -28.08 -6.83
N VAL A 18 -6.52 -28.01 -5.81
CA VAL A 18 -5.08 -28.29 -5.94
C VAL A 18 -4.86 -29.73 -6.41
N LYS A 19 -5.60 -30.70 -5.86
CA LYS A 19 -5.54 -32.10 -6.30
C LYS A 19 -5.90 -32.26 -7.78
N ALA A 20 -6.99 -31.64 -8.22
CA ALA A 20 -7.42 -31.69 -9.62
C ALA A 20 -6.37 -31.09 -10.56
N GLY A 21 -5.75 -29.96 -10.18
CA GLY A 21 -4.65 -29.38 -10.96
C GLY A 21 -3.46 -30.33 -11.11
N ARG A 22 -3.08 -31.03 -10.04
CA ARG A 22 -2.02 -32.05 -10.08
C ARG A 22 -2.38 -33.26 -10.95
N GLU A 23 -3.64 -33.68 -10.98
CA GLU A 23 -4.14 -34.75 -11.88
C GLU A 23 -4.01 -34.34 -13.36
N LEU A 24 -4.06 -33.04 -13.66
CA LEU A 24 -3.79 -32.47 -14.97
C LEU A 24 -2.30 -32.19 -15.23
N GLN A 25 -1.41 -32.73 -14.38
CA GLN A 25 0.04 -32.54 -14.45
C GLN A 25 0.51 -31.08 -14.31
N ILE A 26 -0.33 -30.18 -13.76
CA ILE A 26 0.09 -28.84 -13.37
C ILE A 26 1.03 -28.99 -12.17
N GLN A 27 2.19 -28.35 -12.23
CA GLN A 27 3.19 -28.40 -11.17
C GLN A 27 2.59 -27.90 -9.85
N HIS A 28 2.79 -28.66 -8.77
CA HIS A 28 2.44 -28.19 -7.44
C HIS A 28 3.43 -27.10 -7.00
N ASN A 29 2.91 -25.97 -6.51
CA ASN A 29 3.70 -24.88 -5.97
C ASN A 29 3.34 -24.67 -4.50
N ASP A 30 4.29 -24.89 -3.61
CA ASP A 30 4.17 -24.69 -2.17
C ASP A 30 4.76 -23.36 -1.68
N ASP A 31 5.42 -22.60 -2.55
CA ASP A 31 5.95 -21.27 -2.26
C ASP A 31 5.83 -20.32 -3.47
N PHE A 32 4.70 -19.63 -3.54
CA PHE A 32 4.45 -18.60 -4.55
C PHE A 32 5.30 -17.34 -4.39
N ASN A 33 6.05 -17.20 -3.29
CA ASN A 33 7.00 -16.10 -3.07
C ASN A 33 8.45 -16.52 -3.35
N GLY A 34 8.67 -17.79 -3.69
CA GLY A 34 9.97 -18.34 -4.05
C GLY A 34 10.40 -17.97 -5.47
N GLU A 35 11.44 -18.66 -5.95
CA GLU A 35 12.02 -18.43 -7.29
C GLU A 35 11.00 -18.60 -8.42
N ARG A 36 10.01 -19.48 -8.26
CA ARG A 36 9.02 -19.83 -9.29
C ARG A 36 7.60 -19.59 -8.78
N GLN A 37 6.83 -18.81 -9.55
CA GLN A 37 5.44 -18.50 -9.21
C GLN A 37 4.43 -19.43 -9.90
N GLU A 38 4.80 -20.06 -11.01
CA GLU A 38 3.89 -20.93 -11.77
C GLU A 38 3.54 -22.20 -10.99
N GLY A 39 2.29 -22.65 -11.12
CA GLY A 39 1.81 -23.90 -10.55
C GLY A 39 0.49 -23.76 -9.81
N VAL A 40 0.11 -24.82 -9.11
CA VAL A 40 -1.11 -24.92 -8.31
C VAL A 40 -0.78 -25.23 -6.85
N GLY A 41 -1.40 -24.51 -5.93
CA GLY A 41 -1.13 -24.64 -4.51
C GLY A 41 -1.98 -23.70 -3.66
N LEU A 42 -1.62 -23.60 -2.38
CA LEU A 42 -2.24 -22.67 -1.45
C LEU A 42 -1.36 -21.43 -1.33
N TYR A 43 -1.98 -20.25 -1.34
CA TYR A 43 -1.25 -19.00 -1.17
C TYR A 43 -1.04 -18.67 0.30
N GLN A 44 0.13 -18.10 0.60
CA GLN A 44 0.34 -17.33 1.81
C GLN A 44 -0.47 -16.05 1.77
N VAL A 45 -0.88 -15.57 2.94
CA VAL A 45 -1.77 -14.43 3.10
C VAL A 45 -1.19 -13.41 4.08
N THR A 46 -1.50 -12.14 3.87
CA THR A 46 -1.12 -11.05 4.78
C THR A 46 -2.06 -11.01 5.99
N GLN A 47 -1.87 -11.96 6.91
CA GLN A 47 -2.67 -12.13 8.11
C GLN A 47 -1.80 -12.36 9.33
N ASN A 48 -2.34 -12.03 10.51
CA ASN A 48 -1.76 -12.41 11.79
C ASN A 48 -2.90 -12.91 12.67
N ARG A 49 -2.79 -14.16 13.15
CA ARG A 49 -3.83 -14.83 13.94
C ARG A 49 -5.21 -14.77 13.26
N GLY A 50 -5.24 -14.97 11.93
CA GLY A 50 -6.47 -15.07 11.13
C GLY A 50 -7.14 -13.72 10.86
N ARG A 51 -6.55 -12.61 11.31
CA ARG A 51 -7.02 -11.26 11.05
C ARG A 51 -6.19 -10.61 9.95
N ARG A 52 -6.83 -9.79 9.11
CA ARG A 52 -6.15 -8.96 8.11
C ARG A 52 -5.03 -8.14 8.78
N TRP A 53 -3.84 -8.19 8.19
CA TRP A 53 -2.69 -7.44 8.66
C TRP A 53 -2.30 -6.35 7.66
N SER A 54 -2.95 -5.18 7.75
CA SER A 54 -2.71 -4.07 6.82
C SER A 54 -1.34 -3.41 7.02
N SER A 55 -0.87 -2.65 6.02
CA SER A 55 0.32 -1.81 6.15
C SER A 55 0.19 -0.77 7.28
N ALA A 56 -1.00 -0.19 7.46
CA ALA A 56 -1.28 0.71 8.58
C ALA A 56 -1.06 0.01 9.93
N LYS A 57 -1.55 -1.23 10.08
CA LYS A 57 -1.35 -2.01 11.30
C LYS A 57 0.13 -2.42 11.49
N ALA A 58 0.80 -2.77 10.40
CA ALA A 58 2.18 -3.28 10.43
C ALA A 58 3.26 -2.21 10.68
N PHE A 59 3.02 -0.99 10.19
CA PHE A 59 4.04 0.07 10.14
C PHE A 59 3.61 1.40 10.76
N LEU A 60 2.31 1.72 10.78
CA LEU A 60 1.83 3.01 11.27
C LEU A 60 1.36 2.96 12.72
N GLU A 61 0.57 1.95 13.11
CA GLU A 61 -0.09 1.86 14.42
C GLU A 61 0.89 2.01 15.60
N SER A 62 2.05 1.36 15.54
CA SER A 62 3.09 1.46 16.58
C SER A 62 3.94 2.74 16.50
N ALA A 63 3.83 3.52 15.43
CA ALA A 63 4.58 4.75 15.23
C ALA A 63 3.76 6.02 15.57
N LEU A 64 2.45 5.89 15.83
CA LEU A 64 1.55 7.02 16.06
C LEU A 64 1.94 7.91 17.25
N ASP A 65 2.57 7.34 18.28
CA ASP A 65 2.99 8.09 19.47
C ASP A 65 4.30 8.86 19.29
N ARG A 66 4.96 8.73 18.11
CA ARG A 66 6.22 9.42 17.86
C ARG A 66 5.99 10.92 17.67
N PRO A 67 6.74 11.79 18.38
CA PRO A 67 6.51 13.25 18.33
C PRO A 67 6.85 13.88 16.97
N ASN A 68 7.57 13.16 16.10
CA ASN A 68 7.96 13.61 14.77
C ASN A 68 7.05 13.07 13.65
N LEU A 69 5.91 12.45 13.98
CA LEU A 69 4.94 11.94 13.01
C LEU A 69 3.59 12.60 13.20
N GLU A 70 3.05 13.19 12.14
CA GLU A 70 1.67 13.68 12.09
C GLU A 70 0.88 12.91 11.03
N VAL A 71 -0.30 12.41 11.41
CA VAL A 71 -1.22 11.73 10.49
C VAL A 71 -2.50 12.53 10.39
N ILE A 72 -2.80 13.02 9.18
CA ILE A 72 -4.01 13.78 8.91
C ILE A 72 -4.95 12.94 8.04
N THR A 73 -6.03 12.43 8.64
CA THR A 73 -7.08 11.70 7.92
C THR A 73 -8.08 12.65 7.26
N ASP A 74 -8.86 12.12 6.32
CA ASP A 74 -9.92 12.86 5.61
C ASP A 74 -9.40 14.13 4.90
N ALA A 75 -8.12 14.09 4.53
CA ALA A 75 -7.37 15.16 3.90
C ALA A 75 -6.96 14.74 2.49
N ARG A 76 -7.73 15.16 1.49
CA ARG A 76 -7.41 14.87 0.08
C ARG A 76 -6.41 15.89 -0.43
N VAL A 77 -5.18 15.45 -0.71
CA VAL A 77 -4.19 16.27 -1.43
C VAL A 77 -4.73 16.63 -2.81
N THR A 78 -4.63 17.91 -3.18
CA THR A 78 -5.14 18.44 -4.45
C THR A 78 -4.04 18.87 -5.41
N ARG A 79 -2.88 19.31 -4.89
CA ARG A 79 -1.67 19.62 -5.67
C ARG A 79 -0.44 19.73 -4.77
N VAL A 80 0.73 19.56 -5.36
CA VAL A 80 2.00 20.01 -4.82
C VAL A 80 2.08 21.53 -4.97
N VAL A 81 2.62 22.19 -3.95
CA VAL A 81 2.91 23.64 -3.99
C VAL A 81 4.36 23.80 -4.42
N MET A 82 4.58 24.59 -5.48
CA MET A 82 5.87 24.78 -6.13
C MET A 82 6.37 26.21 -5.95
N ASP A 83 7.68 26.37 -5.81
CA ASP A 83 8.44 27.61 -5.97
C ASP A 83 9.44 27.41 -7.12
N GLY A 84 9.11 27.95 -8.29
CA GLY A 84 9.79 27.61 -9.54
C GLY A 84 9.79 26.10 -9.78
N ARG A 85 10.98 25.48 -9.72
CA ARG A 85 11.17 24.03 -9.90
C ARG A 85 11.25 23.23 -8.60
N ARG A 86 11.09 23.88 -7.44
CA ARG A 86 11.20 23.25 -6.12
C ARG A 86 9.83 23.02 -5.50
N ALA A 87 9.55 21.81 -5.04
CA ALA A 87 8.39 21.56 -4.18
C ALA A 87 8.60 22.19 -2.80
N ILE A 88 7.62 22.93 -2.31
CA ILE A 88 7.66 23.62 -0.99
C ILE A 88 6.55 23.16 -0.04
N GLY A 89 5.69 22.23 -0.48
CA GLY A 89 4.61 21.70 0.33
C GLY A 89 3.50 21.05 -0.49
N VAL A 90 2.35 20.82 0.14
CA VAL A 90 1.14 20.31 -0.51
C VAL A 90 -0.08 21.12 -0.10
N SER A 91 -1.00 21.30 -1.03
CA SER A 91 -2.36 21.77 -0.74
C SER A 91 -3.29 20.57 -0.60
N TYR A 92 -4.16 20.60 0.38
CA TYR A 92 -5.13 19.53 0.63
C TYR A 92 -6.48 20.10 1.07
N ARG A 93 -7.54 19.34 0.83
CA ARG A 93 -8.90 19.65 1.26
C ARG A 93 -9.29 18.76 2.43
N ARG A 94 -9.72 19.37 3.54
CA ARG A 94 -10.27 18.69 4.73
C ARG A 94 -11.45 19.47 5.25
N ASN A 95 -12.56 18.80 5.54
CA ASN A 95 -13.81 19.45 5.99
C ASN A 95 -14.26 20.59 5.06
N ASN A 96 -14.21 20.35 3.74
CA ASN A 96 -14.52 21.32 2.68
C ASN A 96 -13.68 22.62 2.67
N LYS A 97 -12.58 22.68 3.42
CA LYS A 97 -11.66 23.83 3.43
C LYS A 97 -10.33 23.42 2.82
N TYR A 98 -9.75 24.33 2.03
CA TYR A 98 -8.38 24.19 1.54
C TYR A 98 -7.40 24.58 2.65
N LYS A 99 -6.38 23.73 2.82
CA LYS A 99 -5.28 23.91 3.76
C LYS A 99 -3.96 23.61 3.05
N GLN A 100 -2.87 24.08 3.61
CA GLN A 100 -1.52 23.79 3.11
C GLN A 100 -0.65 23.23 4.22
N ALA A 101 0.18 22.25 3.89
CA ALA A 101 1.30 21.79 4.70
C ALA A 101 2.58 22.23 3.99
N ARG A 102 3.46 22.95 4.69
CA ARG A 102 4.75 23.43 4.16
C ARG A 102 5.87 22.52 4.61
N LEU A 103 6.88 22.37 3.76
CA LEU A 103 8.09 21.63 4.09
C LEU A 103 8.98 22.41 5.05
N ASN A 104 9.74 21.68 5.85
CA ASN A 104 10.96 22.20 6.47
C ASN A 104 12.02 22.48 5.39
N PRO A 105 13.08 23.29 5.66
CA PRO A 105 14.05 23.70 4.65
C PRO A 105 14.69 22.56 3.83
N ALA A 106 14.92 21.39 4.45
CA ALA A 106 15.48 20.19 3.83
C ALA A 106 14.43 19.07 3.58
N GLY A 107 13.14 19.38 3.63
CA GLY A 107 12.07 18.41 3.43
C GLY A 107 11.81 18.10 1.95
N GLU A 108 11.07 17.02 1.72
CA GLU A 108 10.64 16.55 0.40
C GLU A 108 9.14 16.23 0.38
N VAL A 109 8.52 16.24 -0.80
CA VAL A 109 7.16 15.73 -1.00
C VAL A 109 7.25 14.35 -1.66
N LEU A 110 6.76 13.32 -0.97
CA LEU A 110 6.65 11.97 -1.49
C LEU A 110 5.19 11.69 -1.88
N LEU A 111 4.93 11.48 -3.18
CA LEU A 111 3.59 11.13 -3.66
C LEU A 111 3.37 9.63 -3.57
N SER A 112 2.57 9.22 -2.59
CA SER A 112 2.17 7.82 -2.36
C SER A 112 0.65 7.64 -2.54
N GLY A 113 0.05 8.36 -3.49
CA GLY A 113 -1.39 8.32 -3.77
C GLY A 113 -1.86 7.12 -4.60
N GLY A 114 -0.96 6.19 -4.91
CA GLY A 114 -1.18 5.06 -5.83
C GLY A 114 -1.00 5.43 -7.30
N ALA A 115 -1.06 4.41 -8.17
CA ALA A 115 -0.78 4.53 -9.61
C ALA A 115 -1.72 5.49 -10.36
N VAL A 116 -2.92 5.75 -9.82
CA VAL A 116 -3.92 6.63 -10.45
C VAL A 116 -3.82 8.06 -9.92
N ASN A 117 -3.82 8.26 -8.60
CA ASN A 117 -3.90 9.62 -8.05
C ASN A 117 -2.56 10.36 -8.10
N SER A 118 -1.43 9.65 -8.00
CA SER A 118 -0.11 10.30 -8.01
C SER A 118 0.16 11.06 -9.32
N PRO A 119 -0.01 10.47 -10.53
CA PRO A 119 0.15 11.22 -11.77
C PRO A 119 -0.91 12.32 -11.92
N GLN A 120 -2.15 12.11 -11.45
CA GLN A 120 -3.16 13.17 -11.44
C GLN A 120 -2.71 14.38 -10.62
N ILE A 121 -2.19 14.16 -9.41
CA ILE A 121 -1.68 15.23 -8.55
C ILE A 121 -0.51 15.95 -9.23
N LEU A 122 0.41 15.22 -9.87
CA LEU A 122 1.51 15.83 -10.64
C LEU A 122 0.98 16.75 -11.75
N MET A 123 0.04 16.29 -12.57
CA MET A 123 -0.56 17.10 -13.64
C MET A 123 -1.26 18.35 -13.08
N LEU A 124 -2.05 18.21 -12.01
CA LEU A 124 -2.70 19.34 -11.33
C LEU A 124 -1.70 20.31 -10.67
N SER A 125 -0.44 19.90 -10.52
CA SER A 125 0.66 20.70 -10.00
C SER A 125 1.51 21.33 -11.10
N GLY A 126 1.14 21.15 -12.38
CA GLY A 126 1.91 21.64 -13.54
C GLY A 126 3.12 20.75 -13.88
N VAL A 127 3.15 19.50 -13.42
CA VAL A 127 4.18 18.51 -13.72
C VAL A 127 3.56 17.36 -14.52
N GLY A 128 3.67 17.44 -15.84
CA GLY A 128 3.03 16.50 -16.77
C GLY A 128 2.77 17.19 -18.10
N ALA A 129 2.52 16.40 -19.13
CA ALA A 129 2.19 16.85 -20.48
C ALA A 129 0.79 16.36 -20.86
#